data_AF-A0A173S8N3-F1
#
_entry.id   AF-A0A173S8N3-F1
#
_cell.length_a   1.000
_cell.length_b   1.000
_cell.length_c   1.000
_cell.angle_alpha   90.00
_cell.angle_beta   90.00
_cell.angle_gamma   90.00
#
_symmetry.space_group_name_H-M   'P 1'
#
loop_
_entity.id
_entity.type
_entity.pdbx_description
1 polymer ?
#
loop_
_entity_poly.entity_id
_entity_poly.type
_entity_poly.pdbx_seq_one_letter_code
_entity_poly.pdbx_strand_id
1 'polypeptide(L)'
;MKNYITIVEKTSKRFRSHVIIYNGFYHFAEMHTIEQLEKFSNMLGFTYTLEEVSQSEEHGKYRRYSISRTIDDRCGGGFWKLSDIPDDAKPFKALSNGSIVDCYFLNDGETIHIYRPNPNAKEVYKPLSLEDHIDFVKNNYLC
;
A
#
# COMPACT_ATOMS: atom_id res chain seq x y z
N MET A 1 3.15 -16.79 -1.33
CA MET A 1 2.19 -16.41 -2.40
C MET A 1 2.63 -15.09 -2.98
N LYS A 2 2.40 -14.87 -4.28
CA LYS A 2 2.83 -13.65 -4.97
C LYS A 2 1.86 -12.50 -4.68
N ASN A 3 2.38 -11.27 -4.72
CA ASN A 3 1.58 -10.05 -4.62
C ASN A 3 0.67 -9.94 -5.86
N TYR A 4 -0.55 -9.45 -5.67
CA TYR A 4 -1.52 -9.26 -6.75
C TYR A 4 -2.46 -8.10 -6.45
N ILE A 5 -3.12 -7.59 -7.48
CA ILE A 5 -4.11 -6.52 -7.38
C ILE A 5 -5.47 -7.08 -7.76
N THR A 6 -6.51 -6.67 -7.04
CA THR A 6 -7.89 -6.87 -7.47
C THR A 6 -8.55 -5.54 -7.74
N ILE A 7 -9.32 -5.48 -8.81
CA ILE A 7 -10.14 -4.32 -9.17
C ILE A 7 -11.58 -4.77 -9.36
N VAL A 8 -12.51 -4.17 -8.63
CA VAL A 8 -13.94 -4.50 -8.65
C VAL A 8 -14.80 -3.30 -9.01
N GLU A 9 -15.87 -3.53 -9.76
CA GLU A 9 -16.85 -2.49 -10.10
C GLU A 9 -17.72 -2.11 -8.90
N LYS A 10 -18.09 -3.09 -8.07
CA LYS A 10 -18.92 -2.88 -6.88
C LYS A 10 -18.18 -3.34 -5.63
N THR A 11 -18.05 -2.43 -4.66
CA THR A 11 -17.51 -2.76 -3.34
C THR A 11 -18.52 -3.57 -2.52
N SER A 12 -18.02 -4.41 -1.63
CA SER A 12 -18.84 -5.14 -0.65
C SER A 12 -18.13 -5.19 0.71
N LYS A 13 -18.70 -5.88 1.70
CA LYS A 13 -18.01 -6.12 2.98
C LYS A 13 -16.66 -6.83 2.81
N ARG A 14 -16.52 -7.65 1.77
CA ARG A 14 -15.28 -8.37 1.45
C ARG A 14 -14.29 -7.51 0.68
N PHE A 15 -14.78 -6.68 -0.24
CA PHE A 15 -13.98 -5.73 -1.03
C PHE A 15 -14.42 -4.31 -0.69
N ARG A 16 -13.91 -3.79 0.43
CA ARG A 16 -14.29 -2.46 0.94
C ARG A 16 -13.78 -1.30 0.08
N SER A 17 -12.87 -1.59 -0.83
CA SER A 17 -12.23 -0.62 -1.75
C SER A 17 -12.25 -1.18 -3.16
N HIS A 18 -12.33 -0.30 -4.16
CA HIS A 18 -12.38 -0.70 -5.58
C HIS A 18 -11.08 -1.34 -6.05
N VAL A 19 -9.95 -0.90 -5.49
CA VAL A 19 -8.62 -1.43 -5.77
C VAL A 19 -8.01 -1.91 -4.47
N ILE A 20 -7.53 -3.15 -4.44
CA ILE A 20 -6.82 -3.73 -3.30
C ILE A 20 -5.55 -4.40 -3.81
N ILE A 21 -4.42 -4.05 -3.21
CA ILE A 21 -3.12 -4.69 -3.40
C ILE A 21 -2.94 -5.69 -2.25
N TYR A 22 -2.67 -6.94 -2.58
CA TYR A 22 -2.47 -8.03 -1.62
C TYR A 22 -0.98 -8.35 -1.48
N ASN A 23 -0.53 -8.50 -0.24
CA ASN A 23 0.72 -9.16 0.09
C ASN A 23 0.41 -10.48 0.82
N GLY A 24 0.39 -11.57 0.05
CA GLY A 24 -0.09 -12.87 0.55
C GLY A 24 -1.56 -12.82 0.94
N PHE A 25 -1.85 -13.04 2.23
CA PHE A 25 -3.22 -13.00 2.78
C PHE A 25 -3.63 -11.63 3.34
N TYR A 26 -2.74 -10.65 3.32
CA TYR A 26 -2.98 -9.33 3.90
C TYR A 26 -3.23 -8.27 2.83
N HIS A 27 -4.02 -7.26 3.17
CA HIS A 27 -4.16 -6.06 2.34
C HIS A 27 -2.93 -5.18 2.59
N PHE A 28 -2.14 -4.98 1.55
CA PHE A 28 -0.99 -4.09 1.58
C PHE A 28 -1.40 -2.65 1.33
N ALA A 29 -2.28 -2.42 0.35
CA ALA A 29 -2.78 -1.08 0.05
C ALA A 29 -4.20 -1.14 -0.51
N GLU A 30 -4.98 -0.11 -0.26
CA GLU A 30 -6.35 0.05 -0.75
C GLU A 30 -6.57 1.43 -1.36
N MET A 31 -7.29 1.48 -2.48
CA MET A 31 -7.61 2.72 -3.19
C MET A 31 -9.05 2.71 -3.72
N HIS A 32 -9.58 3.90 -3.96
CA HIS A 32 -10.92 4.11 -4.50
C HIS A 32 -10.94 4.22 -6.02
N THR A 33 -9.83 4.61 -6.65
CA THR A 33 -9.78 4.84 -8.11
C THR A 33 -8.55 4.22 -8.77
N ILE A 34 -8.63 4.01 -10.09
CA ILE A 34 -7.48 3.60 -10.91
C ILE A 34 -6.40 4.69 -10.93
N GLU A 35 -6.79 5.97 -10.92
CA GLU A 35 -5.82 7.07 -10.89
C GLU A 35 -4.93 7.02 -9.64
N GLN A 36 -5.50 6.66 -8.49
CA GLN A 36 -4.75 6.44 -7.26
C GLN A 36 -3.79 5.25 -7.38
N LEU A 37 -4.23 4.16 -8.03
CA LEU A 37 -3.36 3.03 -8.34
C LEU A 37 -2.19 3.43 -9.23
N GLU A 38 -2.43 4.20 -10.29
CA GLU A 38 -1.38 4.68 -11.18
C GLU A 38 -0.39 5.59 -10.46
N LYS A 39 -0.86 6.51 -9.61
CA LYS A 39 0.05 7.35 -8.80
C LYS A 39 0.91 6.50 -7.87
N PHE A 40 0.30 5.51 -7.22
CA PHE A 40 0.98 4.64 -6.28
C PHE A 40 1.97 3.68 -6.95
N SER A 41 1.60 3.08 -8.08
CA SER A 41 2.46 2.19 -8.85
C SER A 41 3.68 2.91 -9.40
N ASN A 42 3.50 4.14 -9.90
CA ASN A 42 4.58 4.99 -10.35
C ASN A 42 5.49 5.44 -9.20
N MET A 43 4.91 5.79 -8.04
CA MET A 43 5.68 6.15 -6.84
C MET A 43 6.56 4.99 -6.37
N LEU A 44 5.99 3.79 -6.20
CA LEU A 44 6.73 2.62 -5.73
C LEU A 44 7.59 1.95 -6.82
N GLY A 45 7.38 2.27 -8.09
CA GLY A 45 8.17 1.74 -9.21
C GLY A 45 7.83 0.30 -9.59
N PHE A 46 6.54 -0.04 -9.65
CA PHE A 46 6.07 -1.33 -10.18
C PHE A 46 5.08 -1.16 -11.33
N THR A 47 5.09 -2.11 -12.26
CA THR A 47 4.02 -2.32 -13.24
C THR A 47 3.16 -3.53 -12.87
N TYR A 48 1.97 -3.63 -13.46
CA TYR A 48 1.04 -4.73 -13.22
C TYR A 48 0.38 -5.19 -14.54
N THR A 49 -0.04 -6.46 -14.61
CA THR A 49 -0.55 -7.09 -15.84
C THR A 49 -1.80 -7.91 -15.56
N LEU A 50 -2.81 -7.81 -16.42
CA LEU A 50 -4.09 -8.49 -16.25
C LEU A 50 -3.90 -10.00 -16.40
N GLU A 51 -4.39 -10.75 -15.41
CA GLU A 51 -4.33 -12.22 -15.40
C GLU A 51 -5.71 -12.85 -15.55
N GLU A 52 -6.72 -12.26 -14.91
CA GLU A 52 -8.06 -12.84 -14.83
C GLU A 52 -9.12 -11.75 -14.94
N VAL A 53 -10.21 -12.09 -15.62
CA VAL A 53 -11.45 -11.32 -15.62
C VAL A 53 -12.59 -12.28 -15.34
N SER A 54 -13.44 -11.94 -14.38
CA SER A 54 -14.66 -12.68 -14.11
C SER A 54 -15.81 -11.71 -13.79
N GLN A 55 -17.04 -12.23 -13.82
CA GLN A 55 -18.25 -11.47 -13.53
C GLN A 55 -18.95 -12.11 -12.33
N SER A 56 -19.37 -11.30 -11.37
CA SER A 56 -20.24 -11.75 -10.28
C SER A 56 -21.36 -10.75 -10.01
N GLU A 57 -22.45 -11.22 -9.43
CA GLU A 57 -23.54 -10.34 -8.99
C GLU A 57 -23.08 -9.39 -7.88
N GLU A 58 -22.25 -9.88 -6.95
CA GLU A 58 -21.79 -9.13 -5.78
C GLU A 58 -20.79 -8.02 -6.14
N HIS A 59 -19.86 -8.28 -7.08
CA HIS A 59 -18.73 -7.38 -7.36
C HIS A 59 -18.79 -6.73 -8.75
N GLY A 60 -19.77 -7.11 -9.57
CA GLY A 60 -19.77 -6.78 -10.99
C GLY A 60 -18.57 -7.43 -11.68
N LYS A 61 -17.90 -6.67 -12.56
CA LYS A 61 -16.66 -7.13 -13.18
C LYS A 61 -15.52 -7.14 -12.18
N TYR A 62 -14.97 -8.32 -11.96
CA TYR A 62 -13.76 -8.57 -11.20
C TYR A 62 -12.57 -8.68 -12.15
N ARG A 63 -11.46 -8.03 -11.80
CA ARG A 63 -10.19 -8.15 -12.52
C ARG A 63 -9.07 -8.44 -11.53
N ARG A 64 -8.22 -9.41 -11.85
CA ARG A 64 -7.01 -9.73 -11.10
C ARG A 64 -5.77 -9.41 -11.94
N TYR A 65 -4.77 -8.82 -11.32
CA TYR A 65 -3.51 -8.48 -11.95
C TYR A 65 -2.33 -9.01 -11.13
N SER A 66 -1.28 -9.49 -11.81
CA SER A 66 0.04 -9.69 -11.18
C SER A 66 0.82 -8.40 -11.12
N ILE A 67 1.78 -8.36 -10.19
CA ILE A 67 2.70 -7.24 -9.96
C ILE A 67 4.10 -7.68 -10.38
N SER A 68 4.82 -6.80 -11.06
CA SER A 68 6.20 -7.03 -11.55
C SER A 68 7.28 -7.06 -10.46
N ARG A 69 6.91 -6.78 -9.21
CA ARG A 69 7.80 -6.68 -8.04
C ARG A 69 7.26 -7.51 -6.88
N THR A 70 8.17 -7.96 -6.03
CA THR A 70 7.82 -8.45 -4.70
C THR A 70 7.65 -7.27 -3.74
N ILE A 71 6.76 -7.38 -2.76
CA ILE A 71 6.59 -6.40 -1.69
C ILE A 71 6.98 -7.09 -0.39
N ASP A 72 7.99 -6.54 0.29
CA ASP A 72 8.39 -6.97 1.63
C ASP A 72 8.03 -5.89 2.64
N ASP A 73 6.91 -6.10 3.32
CA ASP A 73 6.38 -5.22 4.36
C ASP A 73 6.56 -5.84 5.75
N ARG A 74 7.80 -6.24 6.03
CA ARG A 74 8.15 -6.81 7.34
C ARG A 74 8.25 -5.69 8.34
N CYS A 75 7.15 -5.45 9.06
CA CYS A 75 7.13 -4.48 10.14
C CYS A 75 8.16 -4.76 11.23
N GLY A 76 8.55 -6.02 11.55
CA GLY A 76 9.78 -6.34 12.31
C GLY A 76 10.02 -5.63 13.66
N GLY A 77 9.03 -4.95 14.24
CA GLY A 77 9.21 -4.00 15.35
C GLY A 77 9.46 -2.55 14.94
N GLY A 78 9.65 -2.25 13.65
CA GLY A 78 9.76 -0.92 13.06
C GLY A 78 11.12 -0.27 13.32
N PHE A 79 11.45 0.74 12.50
CA PHE A 79 12.67 1.52 12.73
C PHE A 79 12.47 2.50 13.90
N TRP A 80 13.52 2.73 14.69
CA TRP A 80 13.49 3.62 15.85
C TRP A 80 14.07 5.00 15.54
N LYS A 81 14.93 5.09 14.52
CA LYS A 81 15.59 6.31 14.06
C LYS A 81 15.86 6.22 12.56
N LEU A 82 16.07 7.36 11.91
CA LEU A 82 16.32 7.41 10.47
C LEU A 82 17.63 6.73 10.05
N SER A 83 18.59 6.53 10.95
CA SER A 83 19.80 5.77 10.62
C SER A 83 19.61 4.25 10.61
N ASP A 84 18.40 3.75 10.93
CA ASP A 84 18.07 2.33 10.81
C ASP A 84 17.57 1.99 9.38
N ILE A 85 17.29 2.99 8.54
CA ILE A 85 16.84 2.80 7.16
C ILE A 85 17.98 3.06 6.17
N PRO A 86 17.97 2.43 4.98
CA PRO A 86 18.93 2.73 3.91
C PRO A 86 18.85 4.19 3.44
N ASP A 87 19.99 4.79 3.10
CA ASP A 87 20.09 6.19 2.68
C ASP A 87 19.33 6.49 1.37
N ASP A 88 19.12 5.48 0.53
CA ASP A 88 18.40 5.58 -0.75
C ASP A 88 16.90 5.30 -0.63
N ALA A 89 16.40 4.97 0.57
CA ALA A 89 14.99 4.79 0.82
C ALA A 89 14.24 6.13 0.67
N LYS A 90 13.13 6.11 -0.07
CA LYS A 90 12.33 7.28 -0.38
C LYS A 90 11.18 7.43 0.60
N PRO A 91 10.87 8.66 1.06
CA PRO A 91 9.76 8.89 1.96
C PRO A 91 8.42 8.68 1.23
N PHE A 92 7.46 8.14 1.96
CA PHE A 92 6.04 8.13 1.60
C PHE A 92 5.18 8.08 2.86
N LYS A 93 3.88 8.27 2.73
CA LYS A 93 2.96 8.20 3.87
C LYS A 93 2.30 6.83 3.91
N ALA A 94 2.29 6.19 5.06
CA ALA A 94 1.66 4.87 5.23
C ALA A 94 1.14 4.68 6.67
N LEU A 95 0.21 3.76 6.85
CA LEU A 95 -0.32 3.28 8.11
C LEU A 95 0.75 2.56 8.92
N SER A 96 1.09 3.08 10.08
CA SER A 96 1.77 2.32 11.12
C SER A 96 0.90 2.37 12.37
N ASN A 97 0.60 1.20 12.95
CA ASN A 97 -0.17 1.07 14.19
C ASN A 97 -1.48 1.91 14.22
N GLY A 98 -2.21 1.97 13.09
CA GLY A 98 -3.49 2.66 12.97
C GLY A 98 -3.42 4.16 12.64
N SER A 99 -2.23 4.75 12.49
CA SER A 99 -2.05 6.14 12.07
C SER A 99 -1.26 6.24 10.78
N ILE A 100 -1.58 7.22 9.93
CA ILE A 100 -0.74 7.54 8.77
C ILE A 100 0.45 8.36 9.28
N VAL A 101 1.65 7.90 8.99
CA VAL A 101 2.92 8.48 9.42
C VAL A 101 3.91 8.53 8.26
N ASP A 102 5.04 9.19 8.46
CA ASP A 102 6.18 9.09 7.54
C ASP A 102 6.77 7.68 7.60
N CYS A 103 6.71 6.99 6.47
CA CYS A 103 7.33 5.70 6.19
C CYS A 103 8.31 5.87 5.04
N TYR A 104 9.08 4.82 4.75
CA TYR A 104 10.05 4.84 3.68
C TYR A 104 9.95 3.57 2.86
N PHE A 105 10.31 3.63 1.58
CA PHE A 105 10.40 2.47 0.73
C PHE A 105 11.70 2.46 -0.06
N LEU A 106 12.24 1.27 -0.29
CA LEU A 106 13.36 1.05 -1.20
C LEU A 106 12.93 0.05 -2.26
N ASN A 107 13.06 0.41 -3.54
CA ASN A 107 12.84 -0.51 -4.65
C ASN A 107 14.20 -0.87 -5.25
N ASP A 108 14.65 -2.11 -5.03
CA ASP A 108 15.95 -2.62 -5.49
C ASP A 108 15.91 -3.19 -6.92
N GLY A 109 14.76 -3.07 -7.61
CA GLY A 109 14.51 -3.61 -8.94
C GLY A 109 13.82 -4.97 -8.95
N GLU A 110 13.87 -5.73 -7.85
CA GLU A 110 13.17 -7.01 -7.68
C GLU A 110 12.09 -6.91 -6.59
N THR A 111 12.43 -6.29 -5.47
CA THR A 111 11.64 -6.16 -4.25
C THR A 111 11.48 -4.70 -3.85
N ILE A 112 10.28 -4.36 -3.43
CA ILE A 112 9.94 -3.12 -2.74
C ILE A 112 9.95 -3.41 -1.25
N HIS A 113 10.97 -2.92 -0.55
CA HIS A 113 11.10 -3.00 0.90
C HIS A 113 10.38 -1.82 1.54
N ILE A 114 9.53 -2.09 2.52
CA ILE A 114 8.76 -1.08 3.24
C ILE A 114 9.29 -0.95 4.65
N TYR A 115 9.59 0.28 5.04
CA TYR A 115 10.10 0.65 6.37
C TYR A 115 9.06 1.50 7.07
N ARG A 116 8.47 0.95 8.14
CA ARG A 116 7.50 1.66 8.99
C ARG A 116 8.13 1.97 10.34
N PRO A 117 7.87 3.16 10.93
CA PRO A 117 8.46 3.52 12.21
C PRO A 117 7.84 2.70 13.34
N ASN A 118 8.63 2.44 14.38
CA ASN A 118 8.14 1.90 15.64
C ASN A 118 7.20 2.92 16.31
N PRO A 119 6.00 2.52 16.75
CA PRO A 119 5.03 3.44 17.37
C PRO A 119 5.51 4.10 18.68
N ASN A 120 6.50 3.51 19.34
CA ASN A 120 7.10 4.07 20.56
C ASN A 120 8.24 5.06 20.26
N ALA A 121 8.72 5.14 19.02
CA ALA A 121 9.82 6.01 18.63
C ALA A 121 9.31 7.41 18.24
N LYS A 122 9.00 8.24 19.24
CA LYS A 122 8.33 9.56 19.09
C LYS A 122 9.03 10.53 18.13
N GLU A 123 10.34 10.39 17.93
CA GLU A 123 11.11 11.24 17.01
C GLU A 123 10.78 10.97 15.53
N VAL A 124 10.35 9.75 15.20
CA VAL A 124 10.05 9.32 13.83
C VAL A 124 8.59 8.92 13.62
N TYR A 125 7.90 8.49 14.67
CA TYR A 125 6.47 8.21 14.63
C TYR A 125 5.68 9.51 14.85
N LYS A 126 5.34 10.18 13.74
CA LYS A 126 4.59 11.45 13.72
C LYS A 126 3.27 11.25 12.97
N PRO A 127 2.18 10.91 13.67
CA PRO A 127 0.85 10.78 13.08
C PRO A 127 0.40 12.08 12.39
N LEU A 128 -0.25 11.92 11.25
CA LEU A 128 -1.08 12.98 10.68
C LEU A 128 -2.20 13.37 11.66
N SER A 129 -2.64 14.62 11.57
CA SER A 129 -3.88 15.04 12.19
C SER A 129 -5.07 14.26 11.60
N LEU A 130 -6.22 14.26 12.28
CA LEU A 130 -7.41 13.58 11.76
C LEU A 130 -7.86 14.16 10.41
N GLU A 131 -7.79 15.48 10.26
CA GLU A 131 -8.14 16.17 9.01
C GLU A 131 -7.20 15.74 7.87
N ASP A 132 -5.88 15.82 8.10
CA ASP A 132 -4.87 15.40 7.13
C ASP A 132 -4.97 13.90 6.79
N HIS A 133 -5.35 13.07 7.77
CA HIS A 133 -5.56 11.64 7.56
C HIS A 133 -6.71 11.40 6.58
N ILE A 134 -7.86 12.04 6.82
CA ILE A 134 -9.05 11.89 5.97
C ILE A 134 -8.74 12.39 4.56
N ASP A 135 -8.10 13.55 4.45
CA ASP A 135 -7.73 14.15 3.17
C ASP A 135 -6.69 13.30 2.43
N PHE A 136 -5.74 12.70 3.14
CA PHE A 136 -4.78 11.80 2.53
C PHE A 136 -5.46 10.59 1.90
N VAL A 137 -6.29 9.86 2.66
CA VAL A 137 -6.96 8.63 2.19
C VAL A 137 -7.91 8.93 1.02
N LYS A 138 -8.67 10.03 1.11
CA LYS A 138 -9.58 10.45 0.05
C LYS A 138 -8.88 10.67 -1.28
N ASN A 139 -7.67 11.24 -1.25
CA ASN A 139 -6.95 11.66 -2.46
C ASN A 139 -5.87 10.67 -2.91
N ASN A 140 -5.44 9.74 -2.05
CA ASN A 140 -4.31 8.84 -2.30
C ASN A 140 -4.69 7.37 -2.08
N TYR A 141 -4.29 6.81 -0.95
CA TYR A 141 -4.38 5.37 -0.67
C TYR A 141 -4.39 5.15 0.85
N LEU A 142 -4.76 3.93 1.24
CA LEU A 142 -4.57 3.42 2.58
C LEU A 142 -3.61 2.24 2.51
N CYS A 143 -2.34 2.44 2.86
CA CYS A 143 -1.26 1.46 2.73
C CYS A 143 -0.56 1.27 4.07
#